data_AF-A0A1G0Z5Z9-F1
#
_entry.id   AF-A0A1G0Z5Z9-F1
#
_cell.length_a   1.000
_cell.length_b   1.000
_cell.length_c   1.000
_cell.angle_alpha   90.00
_cell.angle_beta   90.00
_cell.angle_gamma   90.00
#
_symmetry.space_group_name_H-M   'P 1'
#
loop_
_entity.id
_entity.type
_entity.pdbx_description
1 polymer ?
#
loop_
_entity_poly.entity_id
_entity_poly.type
_entity_poly.pdbx_seq_one_letter_code
_entity_poly.pdbx_strand_id
1 'polypeptide(L)'
;MNKESFRQCSCCKHEWASLDDFLSDPAIKLVGYQVNFGELELGFFLFNHCCKSTISMQVKVFSQLYGHPRFKNRLTGSSSCGGVCLKMDELGRCPNECECAYVREVMQIVQSWPKKFSASA
;
A
#
# COMPACT_ATOMS: atom_id res chain seq x y z
N MET A 1 10.67 -24.58 16.71
CA MET A 1 9.53 -23.95 16.00
C MET A 1 10.05 -22.67 15.38
N ASN A 2 10.32 -22.69 14.07
CA ASN A 2 10.76 -21.50 13.36
C ASN A 2 9.55 -20.58 13.21
N LYS A 3 9.61 -19.41 13.84
CA LYS A 3 8.61 -18.36 13.65
C LYS A 3 8.80 -17.85 12.23
N GLU A 4 7.92 -18.22 11.31
CA GLU A 4 8.01 -17.75 9.92
C GLU A 4 7.85 -16.22 9.91
N SER A 5 8.82 -15.53 9.31
CA SER A 5 8.74 -14.08 9.10
C SER A 5 7.60 -13.76 8.14
N PHE A 6 6.82 -12.71 8.42
CA PHE A 6 5.78 -12.23 7.50
C PHE A 6 6.36 -11.77 6.17
N ARG A 7 7.48 -11.03 6.22
CA ARG A 7 8.18 -10.55 5.04
C ARG A 7 9.67 -10.36 5.35
N GLN A 8 10.50 -10.48 4.32
CA GLN A 8 11.93 -10.19 4.41
C GLN A 8 12.35 -9.27 3.25
N CYS A 9 13.24 -8.31 3.53
CA CYS A 9 13.90 -7.50 2.52
C CYS A 9 14.89 -8.37 1.74
N SER A 10 14.72 -8.50 0.43
CA SER A 10 15.62 -9.32 -0.40
C SER A 10 17.06 -8.81 -0.42
N CYS A 11 17.26 -7.51 -0.22
CA CYS A 11 18.57 -6.85 -0.24
C CYS A 11 19.32 -6.97 1.10
N CYS A 12 18.81 -6.36 2.19
CA CYS A 12 19.52 -6.33 3.47
C CYS A 12 19.12 -7.44 4.46
N LYS A 13 18.20 -8.32 4.06
CA LYS A 13 17.69 -9.44 4.89
C LYS A 13 16.97 -9.03 6.17
N HIS A 14 16.63 -7.76 6.35
CA HIS A 14 15.77 -7.33 7.44
C HIS A 14 14.42 -8.08 7.36
N GLU A 15 13.95 -8.58 8.50
CA GLU A 15 12.74 -9.40 8.62
C GLU A 15 11.68 -8.65 9.41
N TRP A 16 10.44 -8.72 8.93
CA TRP A 16 9.27 -8.23 9.63
C TRP A 16 8.42 -9.42 10.06
N ALA A 17 8.01 -9.44 11.32
CA ALA A 17 7.26 -10.56 11.89
C ALA A 17 5.75 -10.49 11.61
N SER A 18 5.22 -9.32 11.28
CA SER A 18 3.79 -9.10 10.98
C SER A 18 3.60 -7.91 10.04
N LEU A 19 2.36 -7.73 9.56
CA LEU A 19 1.98 -6.54 8.80
C LEU A 19 2.16 -5.25 9.62
N ASP A 20 1.78 -5.28 10.90
CA ASP A 20 1.97 -4.16 11.83
C ASP A 20 3.47 -3.81 11.97
N ASP A 21 4.32 -4.83 12.10
CA ASP A 21 5.77 -4.64 12.21
C ASP A 21 6.36 -4.01 10.95
N PHE A 22 5.92 -4.46 9.77
CA PHE A 22 6.30 -3.89 8.48
C PHE A 22 5.84 -2.44 8.33
N LEU A 23 4.58 -2.15 8.66
CA LEU A 23 4.01 -0.81 8.51
C LEU A 23 4.55 0.17 9.56
N SER A 24 4.94 -0.32 10.73
CA SER A 24 5.51 0.51 11.79
C SER A 24 7.00 0.79 11.60
N ASP A 25 7.67 0.12 10.66
CA ASP A 25 9.08 0.38 10.36
C ASP A 25 9.26 1.78 9.72
N PRO A 26 10.04 2.71 10.34
CA PRO A 26 10.31 4.03 9.77
C PRO A 26 11.15 3.98 8.48
N ALA A 27 11.87 2.88 8.24
CA ALA A 27 12.66 2.68 7.01
C ALA A 27 11.79 2.26 5.81
N ILE A 28 10.53 1.86 6.02
CA ILE A 28 9.57 1.53 4.97
C ILE A 28 8.77 2.76 4.53
N LYS A 29 8.84 3.07 3.24
CA LYS A 29 8.07 4.13 2.59
C LYS A 29 7.26 3.58 1.43
N LEU A 30 5.95 3.86 1.40
CA LEU A 30 5.13 3.64 0.22
C LEU A 30 5.58 4.62 -0.87
N VAL A 31 5.88 4.11 -2.07
CA VAL A 31 6.38 4.90 -3.19
C VAL A 31 5.56 4.75 -4.45
N GLY A 32 4.67 3.76 -4.51
CA GLY A 32 3.81 3.61 -5.66
C GLY A 32 2.69 2.60 -5.51
N TYR A 33 1.78 2.63 -6.48
CA TYR A 33 0.73 1.66 -6.67
C TYR A 33 0.65 1.23 -8.13
N GLN A 34 0.76 -0.07 -8.38
CA GLN A 34 0.49 -0.69 -9.67
C GLN A 34 -0.93 -1.26 -9.66
N VAL A 35 -1.82 -0.57 -10.36
CA VAL A 35 -3.25 -0.93 -10.44
C VAL A 35 -3.48 -2.22 -11.23
N ASN A 36 -4.41 -3.03 -10.74
CA ASN A 36 -5.04 -4.09 -11.51
C ASN A 36 -6.53 -3.75 -11.62
N PHE A 37 -6.97 -3.28 -12.79
CA PHE A 37 -8.37 -2.94 -13.00
C PHE A 37 -9.28 -4.18 -13.08
N GLY A 38 -8.75 -5.38 -13.38
CA GLY A 38 -9.57 -6.59 -13.33
C GLY A 38 -10.04 -6.88 -11.90
N GLU A 39 -9.09 -6.87 -10.97
CA GLU A 39 -9.34 -7.09 -9.55
C GLU A 39 -8.39 -6.22 -8.70
N LEU A 40 -8.97 -5.21 -8.04
CA LEU A 40 -8.19 -4.17 -7.35
C LEU A 40 -7.25 -4.73 -6.26
N GLU A 41 -7.66 -5.82 -5.61
CA GLU A 41 -6.87 -6.50 -4.56
C GLU A 41 -5.64 -7.24 -5.11
N LEU A 42 -5.64 -7.57 -6.41
CA LEU A 42 -4.49 -8.15 -7.12
C LEU A 42 -3.48 -7.10 -7.59
N GLY A 43 -3.77 -5.81 -7.41
CA GLY A 43 -2.79 -4.74 -7.62
C GLY A 43 -1.68 -4.79 -6.59
N PHE A 44 -0.60 -4.02 -6.81
CA PHE A 44 0.57 -4.02 -5.92
C PHE A 44 0.85 -2.64 -5.35
N PHE A 45 0.99 -2.57 -4.02
CA PHE A 45 1.70 -1.48 -3.38
C PHE A 45 3.20 -1.71 -3.48
N LEU A 46 3.91 -0.64 -3.78
CA LEU A 46 5.35 -0.61 -3.93
C LEU A 46 5.94 0.18 -2.77
N PHE A 47 6.82 -0.47 -2.03
CA PHE A 47 7.52 0.12 -0.90
C PHE A 47 9.01 0.16 -1.16
N ASN A 48 9.68 1.23 -0.76
CA ASN A 48 11.13 1.24 -0.65
C ASN A 48 11.55 1.06 0.80
N HIS A 49 12.57 0.24 1.00
CA HIS A 49 13.30 0.15 2.26
C HIS A 49 14.51 1.10 2.24
N CYS A 50 15.11 1.41 3.40
CA CYS A 50 16.29 2.30 3.49
C CYS A 50 17.49 1.82 2.66
N CYS A 51 17.59 0.51 2.41
CA CYS A 51 18.59 -0.09 1.54
C CYS A 51 18.28 0.06 0.03
N LYS A 52 17.29 0.88 -0.34
CA LYS A 52 16.84 1.16 -1.72
C LYS A 52 16.22 -0.02 -2.47
N SER A 53 15.99 -1.14 -1.80
CA SER A 53 15.24 -2.25 -2.39
C SER A 53 13.76 -1.89 -2.47
N THR A 54 13.14 -2.22 -3.60
CA THR A 54 11.69 -2.17 -3.75
C THR A 54 11.07 -3.49 -3.28
N ILE A 55 10.00 -3.39 -2.51
CA ILE A 55 9.21 -4.49 -1.97
C ILE A 55 7.80 -4.30 -2.52
N SER A 56 7.34 -5.26 -3.33
CA SER A 56 5.98 -5.29 -3.84
C SER A 56 5.10 -6.18 -2.96
N MET A 57 3.90 -5.69 -2.62
CA MET A 57 2.90 -6.42 -1.86
C MET A 57 1.53 -6.24 -2.48
N GLN A 58 0.77 -7.33 -2.60
CA GLN A 58 -0.60 -7.26 -3.09
C GLN A 58 -1.46 -6.41 -2.16
N VAL A 59 -2.37 -5.63 -2.75
CA VAL A 59 -3.31 -4.80 -2.00
C VAL A 59 -4.15 -5.64 -1.05
N LYS A 60 -4.47 -6.89 -1.42
CA LYS A 60 -5.21 -7.85 -0.58
C LYS A 60 -4.68 -7.97 0.85
N VAL A 61 -3.36 -7.88 1.03
CA VAL A 61 -2.71 -7.97 2.35
C VAL A 61 -3.16 -6.84 3.29
N PHE A 62 -3.52 -5.70 2.73
CA PHE A 62 -3.94 -4.50 3.44
C PHE A 62 -5.47 -4.33 3.47
N SER A 63 -6.23 -5.21 2.80
CA SER A 63 -7.69 -5.08 2.70
C SER A 63 -8.37 -5.01 4.06
N GLN A 64 -7.87 -5.75 5.04
CA GLN A 64 -8.38 -5.77 6.42
C GLN A 64 -8.25 -4.44 7.17
N LEU A 65 -7.38 -3.53 6.70
CA LEU A 65 -7.22 -2.20 7.31
C LEU A 65 -8.38 -1.26 6.96
N TYR A 66 -9.15 -1.57 5.93
CA TYR A 66 -10.26 -0.75 5.46
C TYR A 66 -11.60 -1.32 5.92
N GLY A 67 -12.24 -0.61 6.86
CA GLY A 67 -13.51 -1.01 7.47
C GLY A 67 -14.77 -0.40 6.85
N HIS A 68 -14.63 0.37 5.76
CA HIS A 68 -15.76 1.08 5.15
C HIS A 68 -16.35 0.32 3.95
N PRO A 69 -17.58 0.63 3.52
CA PRO A 69 -18.12 0.12 2.27
C PRO A 69 -17.27 0.55 1.06
N ARG A 70 -17.28 -0.27 0.01
CA ARG A 70 -16.69 0.07 -1.30
C ARG A 70 -17.77 0.63 -2.21
N PHE A 71 -17.46 1.68 -2.95
CA PHE A 71 -18.30 2.09 -4.08
C PHE A 71 -18.28 0.97 -5.14
N LYS A 72 -19.44 0.73 -5.78
CA LYS A 72 -19.57 -0.32 -6.80
C LYS A 72 -19.29 0.18 -8.21
N ASN A 73 -19.43 1.49 -8.43
CA ASN A 73 -19.32 2.08 -9.76
C ASN A 73 -17.88 2.46 -10.06
N ARG A 74 -17.39 2.04 -11.23
CA ARG A 74 -16.06 2.41 -11.71
C ARG A 74 -16.16 3.56 -12.70
N LEU A 75 -15.39 4.61 -12.47
CA LEU A 75 -15.35 5.80 -13.34
C LEU A 75 -14.14 5.82 -14.28
N THR A 76 -13.26 4.82 -14.26
CA THR A 76 -12.06 4.76 -15.12
C THR A 76 -12.37 5.07 -16.58
N GLY A 77 -11.69 6.07 -17.16
CA GLY A 77 -11.86 6.49 -18.55
C GLY A 77 -13.06 7.43 -18.81
N SER A 78 -13.89 7.72 -17.82
CA SER A 78 -14.96 8.70 -17.95
C SER A 78 -14.43 10.14 -17.90
N SER A 79 -15.25 11.10 -18.33
CA SER A 79 -14.95 12.54 -18.24
C SER A 79 -14.73 13.03 -16.80
N SER A 80 -15.34 12.35 -15.81
CA SER A 80 -15.17 12.68 -14.39
C SER A 80 -13.92 12.06 -13.76
N CYS A 81 -13.19 11.20 -14.47
CA CYS A 81 -12.02 10.51 -13.94
C CYS A 81 -10.72 11.26 -14.26
N GLY A 82 -10.10 11.83 -13.22
CA GLY A 82 -8.80 12.51 -13.34
C GLY A 82 -7.59 11.59 -13.59
N GLY A 83 -7.81 10.28 -13.78
CA GLY A 83 -6.76 9.35 -14.19
C GLY A 83 -5.68 9.06 -13.14
N VAL A 84 -5.88 9.44 -11.86
CA VAL A 84 -4.86 9.25 -10.81
C VAL A 84 -4.42 7.78 -10.69
N CYS A 85 -5.31 6.80 -10.89
CA CYS A 85 -4.98 5.36 -10.85
C CYS A 85 -3.96 4.91 -11.91
N LEU A 86 -3.75 5.70 -12.97
CA LEU A 86 -2.75 5.41 -14.02
C LEU A 86 -1.37 5.97 -13.69
N LYS A 87 -1.28 6.83 -12.67
CA LYS A 87 -0.02 7.41 -12.20
C LYS A 87 0.46 6.61 -11.00
N MET A 88 1.53 5.86 -11.20
CA MET A 88 2.04 4.92 -10.20
C MET A 88 2.53 5.61 -8.94
N ASP A 89 3.18 6.77 -9.10
CA ASP A 89 3.79 7.61 -8.06
C ASP A 89 2.81 8.61 -7.43
N GLU A 90 1.61 8.77 -8.00
CA GLU A 90 0.54 9.57 -7.40
C GLU A 90 -0.09 8.78 -6.25
N LEU A 91 0.19 9.21 -5.01
CA LEU A 91 -0.26 8.53 -3.80
C LEU A 91 -1.51 9.17 -3.16
N GLY A 92 -2.08 10.19 -3.80
CA GLY A 92 -3.26 10.90 -3.31
C GLY A 92 -4.56 10.07 -3.34
N ARG A 93 -5.57 10.62 -2.66
CA ARG A 93 -6.94 10.08 -2.66
C ARG A 93 -7.58 10.20 -4.05
N CYS A 94 -8.58 9.36 -4.32
CA CYS A 94 -9.49 9.60 -5.44
C CYS A 94 -10.56 10.61 -4.99
N PRO A 95 -10.78 11.71 -5.72
CA PRO A 95 -11.78 12.72 -5.32
C PRO A 95 -13.22 12.31 -5.62
N ASN A 96 -13.43 11.16 -6.30
CA ASN A 96 -14.74 10.72 -6.76
C ASN A 96 -15.22 9.47 -6.01
N GLU A 97 -16.54 9.27 -5.98
CA GLU A 97 -17.20 8.03 -5.58
C GLU A 97 -16.97 6.92 -6.62
N CYS A 98 -15.74 6.44 -6.68
CA CYS A 98 -15.27 5.42 -7.62
C CYS A 98 -14.88 4.16 -6.86
N GLU A 99 -15.12 2.99 -7.44
CA GLU A 99 -14.66 1.70 -6.93
C GLU A 99 -13.16 1.73 -6.58
N CYS A 100 -12.33 2.37 -7.41
CA CYS A 100 -10.89 2.51 -7.18
C CYS A 100 -10.53 3.39 -5.97
N ALA A 101 -11.46 4.20 -5.45
CA ALA A 101 -11.23 5.02 -4.26
C ALA A 101 -10.90 4.15 -3.04
N TYR A 102 -11.45 2.93 -2.98
CA TYR A 102 -11.13 1.94 -1.96
C TYR A 102 -9.63 1.75 -1.76
N VAL A 103 -8.90 1.42 -2.84
CA VAL A 103 -7.45 1.18 -2.74
C VAL A 103 -6.70 2.46 -2.39
N ARG A 104 -7.19 3.61 -2.89
CA ARG A 104 -6.61 4.92 -2.56
C ARG A 104 -6.76 5.28 -1.08
N GLU A 105 -7.86 4.90 -0.44
CA GLU A 105 -8.02 5.06 1.01
C GLU A 105 -7.14 4.08 1.80
N VAL A 106 -7.00 2.83 1.35
CA VAL A 106 -6.04 1.89 1.95
C VAL A 106 -4.61 2.48 1.90
N MET A 107 -4.23 3.12 0.79
CA MET A 107 -2.94 3.81 0.70
C MET A 107 -2.80 4.95 1.71
N GLN A 108 -3.88 5.68 2.02
CA GLN A 108 -3.82 6.72 3.04
C GLN A 108 -3.58 6.11 4.42
N ILE A 109 -4.30 5.04 4.76
CA ILE A 109 -4.13 4.32 6.02
C ILE A 109 -2.69 3.83 6.19
N VAL A 110 -2.12 3.25 5.12
CA VAL A 110 -0.73 2.79 5.08
C VAL A 110 0.27 3.94 5.24
N GLN A 111 0.04 5.09 4.59
CA GLN A 111 0.92 6.26 4.69
C GLN A 111 0.85 6.93 6.08
N SER A 112 -0.31 6.93 6.71
CA SER A 112 -0.50 7.50 8.05
C SER A 112 -0.24 6.49 9.17
N TRP A 113 0.22 5.27 8.86
CA TRP A 113 0.43 4.24 9.87
C TRP A 113 1.47 4.69 10.91
N PRO A 114 1.21 4.54 12.22
CA PRO A 114 2.15 4.95 13.26
C PRO A 114 3.50 4.27 13.10
N LYS A 115 4.58 5.04 13.01
CA LYS A 115 5.94 4.51 12.93
C LYS A 115 6.52 4.32 14.34
N LYS A 116 7.22 3.21 14.56
CA LYS A 116 8.05 3.01 15.74
C LYS A 116 9.14 4.09 15.69
N PHE A 117 9.13 4.99 16.68
CA PHE A 117 10.21 5.95 16.83
C PHE A 117 11.51 5.14 17.03
N SER A 118 12.45 5.25 16.10
CA SER A 118 13.82 4.89 16.42
C SER A 118 14.28 5.93 17.43
N ALA A 119 14.42 5.54 18.70
CA ALA A 119 15.24 6.31 19.61
C ALA A 119 16.65 6.31 19.01
N SER A 120 17.00 7.40 18.31
CA SER A 120 18.38 7.67 17.96
C SER A 120 19.11 7.84 19.29
N ALA A 121 20.05 6.93 19.55
CA ALA A 121 20.99 7.02 20.65
C ALA A 121 21.80 8.33 20.58
#